data_AF-A0A3C1P9Y5-F1
#
_entry.id   AF-A0A3C1P9Y5-F1
#
_cell.length_a   1.000
_cell.length_b   1.000
_cell.length_c   1.000
_cell.angle_alpha   90.00
_cell.angle_beta   90.00
_cell.angle_gamma   90.00
#
_symmetry.space_group_name_H-M   'P 1'
#
loop_
_entity.id
_entity.type
_entity.pdbx_description
1 polymer ?
#
loop_
_entity_poly.entity_id
_entity_poly.type
_entity_poly.pdbx_seq_one_letter_code
_entity_poly.pdbx_strand_id
1 'polypeptide(L)'
;MDRVLIYRFYSSEAGQVIAESVTNSSINSLDNMIFSPDFNCLLLAHFQTGEIDAIDDISMVSVDSKYFDYLIKLPVKSSLVVPIIIYNSSNELWGLLIAHKYEQPRHWEVWEINLLEELALQIAIALQQAELYEKLQIANQELEQFAIEDGLTKLANRRHFDRVLDQEWNRCRREGKSLSLFLLDIDYFK
;
A
#
# COMPACT_ATOMS: atom_id res chain seq x y z
N MET A 1 11.25 -18.46 -14.47
CA MET A 1 10.75 -17.07 -14.60
C MET A 1 11.96 -16.17 -14.78
N ASP A 2 11.89 -15.19 -15.67
CA ASP A 2 13.02 -14.27 -15.92
C ASP A 2 12.92 -13.01 -15.08
N ARG A 3 11.67 -12.57 -14.85
CA ARG A 3 11.31 -11.36 -14.10
C ARG A 3 10.01 -11.58 -13.35
N VAL A 4 9.95 -11.12 -12.10
CA VAL A 4 8.71 -10.98 -11.33
C VAL A 4 8.64 -9.54 -10.84
N LEU A 5 7.48 -8.89 -10.93
CA LEU A 5 7.31 -7.51 -10.53
C LEU A 5 5.95 -7.27 -9.89
N ILE A 6 5.88 -6.22 -9.06
CA ILE A 6 4.63 -5.68 -8.53
C ILE A 6 4.39 -4.33 -9.19
N TYR A 7 3.30 -4.22 -9.92
CA TYR A 7 2.82 -2.98 -10.49
C TYR A 7 1.69 -2.43 -9.64
N ARG A 8 1.81 -1.19 -9.17
CA ARG A 8 0.80 -0.53 -8.34
C ARG A 8 0.04 0.49 -9.18
N PHE A 9 -1.29 0.49 -9.05
CA PHE A 9 -2.13 1.57 -9.56
C PHE A 9 -2.20 2.73 -8.56
N TYR A 10 -2.12 3.96 -9.05
CA TYR A 10 -2.40 5.17 -8.29
C TYR A 10 -3.67 5.86 -8.79
N SER A 11 -3.98 5.72 -10.08
CA SER A 11 -5.21 6.16 -10.71
C SER A 11 -5.46 5.38 -12.00
N SER A 12 -6.52 5.72 -12.74
CA SER A 12 -6.76 5.18 -14.09
C SER A 12 -5.60 5.45 -15.05
N GLU A 13 -4.92 6.57 -14.89
CA GLU A 13 -3.87 7.05 -15.80
C GLU A 13 -2.46 6.85 -15.26
N ALA A 14 -2.33 6.51 -13.97
CA ALA A 14 -1.04 6.41 -13.30
C ALA A 14 -0.87 5.07 -12.59
N GLY A 15 0.27 4.45 -12.82
CA GLY A 15 0.77 3.33 -12.05
C GLY A 15 2.27 3.19 -12.23
N GLN A 16 2.89 2.36 -11.39
CA GLN A 16 4.34 2.19 -11.39
C GLN A 16 4.73 0.80 -10.90
N VAL A 17 5.84 0.28 -11.42
CA VAL A 17 6.52 -0.86 -10.82
C VAL A 17 7.16 -0.43 -9.49
N ILE A 18 6.71 -1.02 -8.38
CA ILE A 18 7.20 -0.69 -7.03
C ILE A 18 8.17 -1.74 -6.47
N ALA A 19 8.19 -2.92 -7.05
CA ALA A 19 9.11 -4.00 -6.71
C ALA A 19 9.39 -4.85 -7.94
N GLU A 20 10.61 -5.34 -8.06
CA GLU A 20 11.05 -6.15 -9.18
C GLU A 20 12.14 -7.12 -8.72
N SER A 21 12.10 -8.33 -9.26
CA SER A 21 13.15 -9.33 -9.17
C SER A 21 13.45 -9.85 -10.57
N VAL A 22 14.71 -9.71 -11.01
CA VAL A 22 15.21 -10.19 -12.30
C VAL A 22 16.30 -11.22 -12.10
N THR A 23 16.30 -12.26 -12.92
CA THR A 23 17.34 -13.31 -12.90
C THR A 23 18.52 -12.99 -13.80
N ASN A 24 18.32 -12.11 -14.80
CA ASN A 24 19.35 -11.68 -15.72
C ASN A 24 19.54 -10.15 -15.60
N SER A 25 20.74 -9.72 -15.22
CA SER A 25 21.11 -8.31 -15.06
C SER A 25 21.09 -7.51 -16.36
N SER A 26 20.97 -8.18 -17.52
CA SER A 26 20.77 -7.53 -18.83
C SER A 26 19.33 -7.06 -19.06
N ILE A 27 18.37 -7.51 -18.24
CA ILE A 27 17.03 -6.93 -18.19
C ILE A 27 17.17 -5.62 -17.39
N ASN A 28 17.27 -4.49 -18.10
CA ASN A 28 17.39 -3.18 -17.46
C ASN A 28 16.24 -2.97 -16.47
N SER A 29 16.58 -2.96 -15.18
CA SER A 29 15.66 -2.87 -14.07
C SER A 29 14.97 -1.51 -14.00
N LEU A 30 13.71 -1.54 -13.57
CA LEU A 30 12.86 -0.49 -12.99
C LEU A 30 12.62 0.86 -13.71
N ASP A 31 13.38 1.29 -14.71
CA ASP A 31 13.18 2.64 -15.28
C ASP A 31 12.32 2.72 -16.57
N ASN A 32 11.97 1.60 -17.21
CA ASN A 32 11.37 1.63 -18.56
C ASN A 32 9.97 0.99 -18.72
N MET A 33 9.29 0.60 -17.65
CA MET A 33 7.89 0.15 -17.73
C MET A 33 6.95 1.13 -17.02
N ILE A 34 6.95 2.38 -17.49
CA ILE A 34 5.79 3.23 -17.33
C ILE A 34 4.79 2.79 -18.40
N PHE A 35 3.74 2.08 -17.98
CA PHE A 35 2.64 1.82 -18.88
C PHE A 35 2.01 3.16 -19.30
N SER A 36 1.70 3.31 -20.58
CA SER A 36 1.00 4.51 -21.03
C SER A 36 -0.32 4.63 -20.26
N PRO A 37 -0.82 5.85 -19.99
CA PRO A 37 -2.11 6.06 -19.35
C PRO A 37 -3.24 5.23 -20.01
N ASP A 38 -3.24 5.16 -21.33
CA ASP A 38 -4.19 4.34 -22.10
C ASP A 38 -4.08 2.85 -21.78
N PHE A 39 -2.86 2.31 -21.64
CA PHE A 39 -2.67 0.90 -21.29
C PHE A 39 -3.02 0.63 -19.82
N ASN A 40 -2.76 1.59 -18.94
CA ASN A 40 -3.13 1.50 -17.53
C ASN A 40 -4.65 1.39 -17.34
N CYS A 41 -5.43 2.19 -18.09
CA CYS A 41 -6.89 2.07 -18.15
C CYS A 41 -7.35 0.69 -18.64
N LEU A 42 -6.68 0.11 -19.65
CA LEU A 42 -7.02 -1.22 -20.17
C LEU A 42 -6.73 -2.32 -19.14
N LEU A 43 -5.59 -2.24 -18.44
CA LEU A 43 -5.26 -3.17 -17.36
C LEU A 43 -6.31 -3.12 -16.24
N LEU A 44 -6.69 -1.92 -15.81
CA LEU A 44 -7.74 -1.76 -14.81
C LEU A 44 -9.05 -2.40 -15.24
N ALA A 45 -9.50 -2.14 -16.47
CA ALA A 45 -10.75 -2.71 -16.98
C ALA A 45 -10.72 -4.24 -17.10
N HIS A 46 -9.58 -4.82 -17.51
CA HIS A 46 -9.41 -6.27 -17.68
C HIS A 46 -9.36 -7.00 -16.34
N PHE A 47 -8.60 -6.47 -15.38
CA PHE A 47 -8.31 -7.17 -14.12
C PHE A 47 -9.24 -6.82 -12.95
N GLN A 48 -10.19 -5.89 -13.13
CA GLN A 48 -11.09 -5.45 -12.06
C GLN A 48 -11.93 -6.58 -11.46
N THR A 49 -12.22 -7.62 -12.24
CA THR A 49 -13.01 -8.78 -11.82
C THR A 49 -12.21 -9.82 -11.03
N GLY A 50 -10.88 -9.66 -10.95
CA GLY A 50 -9.99 -10.63 -10.32
C GLY A 50 -9.55 -11.78 -11.23
N GLU A 51 -9.76 -11.67 -12.55
CA GLU A 51 -9.30 -12.67 -13.51
C GLU A 51 -7.76 -12.81 -13.50
N ILE A 52 -7.27 -14.04 -13.62
CA ILE A 52 -5.85 -14.34 -13.73
C ILE A 52 -5.54 -14.66 -15.18
N ASP A 53 -4.58 -13.95 -15.76
CA ASP A 53 -4.07 -14.25 -17.09
C ASP A 53 -2.84 -15.14 -16.99
N ALA A 54 -2.95 -16.39 -17.40
CA ALA A 54 -1.83 -17.32 -17.58
C ALA A 54 -1.61 -17.56 -19.07
N ILE A 55 -0.71 -16.79 -19.68
CA ILE A 55 -0.45 -16.78 -21.13
C ILE A 55 0.87 -17.48 -21.41
N ASP A 56 0.78 -18.67 -21.98
CA ASP A 56 1.93 -19.52 -22.29
C ASP A 56 2.76 -19.00 -23.47
N ASP A 57 2.08 -18.48 -24.49
CA ASP A 57 2.68 -17.86 -25.67
C ASP A 57 1.87 -16.63 -26.10
N ILE A 58 2.43 -15.44 -25.88
CA ILE A 58 1.79 -14.17 -26.21
C ILE A 58 1.54 -14.03 -27.71
N SER A 59 2.34 -14.69 -28.56
CA SER A 59 2.17 -14.61 -30.02
C SER A 59 0.95 -15.36 -30.54
N MET A 60 0.36 -16.24 -29.72
CA MET A 60 -0.81 -17.05 -30.08
C MET A 60 -2.13 -16.45 -29.57
N VAL A 61 -2.10 -15.32 -28.88
CA VAL A 61 -3.31 -14.72 -28.29
C VAL A 61 -4.17 -14.02 -29.35
N SER A 62 -5.50 -14.19 -29.26
CA SER A 62 -6.43 -13.47 -30.15
C SER A 62 -6.42 -11.96 -29.86
N VAL A 63 -6.40 -11.17 -30.93
CA VAL A 63 -6.27 -9.70 -30.87
C VAL A 63 -7.63 -9.01 -30.66
N ASP A 64 -8.65 -9.73 -30.19
CA ASP A 64 -10.00 -9.20 -30.00
C ASP A 64 -10.10 -8.20 -28.83
N SER A 65 -9.01 -7.98 -28.08
CA SER A 65 -8.90 -7.01 -27.00
C SER A 65 -7.70 -6.07 -27.19
N LYS A 66 -7.94 -4.76 -26.98
CA LYS A 66 -6.89 -3.72 -26.98
C LYS A 66 -5.78 -3.99 -25.96
N TYR A 67 -6.07 -4.75 -24.91
CA TYR A 67 -5.06 -5.16 -23.93
C TYR A 67 -4.00 -6.07 -24.59
N PHE A 68 -4.41 -7.06 -25.39
CA PHE A 68 -3.49 -7.96 -26.08
C PHE A 68 -2.71 -7.26 -27.20
N ASP A 69 -3.31 -6.27 -27.87
CA ASP A 69 -2.61 -5.38 -28.83
C ASP A 69 -1.36 -4.72 -28.21
N TYR A 70 -1.44 -4.35 -26.94
CA TYR A 70 -0.32 -3.79 -26.20
C TYR A 70 0.64 -4.87 -25.73
N LEU A 71 0.13 -5.99 -25.21
CA LEU A 71 0.93 -7.08 -24.69
C LEU A 71 1.87 -7.67 -25.75
N ILE A 72 1.39 -7.86 -26.98
CA ILE A 72 2.17 -8.39 -28.12
C ILE A 72 3.35 -7.47 -28.50
N LYS A 73 3.25 -6.17 -28.23
CA LYS A 73 4.32 -5.19 -28.52
C LYS A 73 5.45 -5.26 -27.49
N LEU A 74 5.24 -5.89 -26.35
CA LEU A 74 6.27 -6.06 -25.33
C LEU A 74 7.24 -7.18 -25.74
N PRO A 75 8.53 -7.11 -25.37
CA PRO A 75 9.51 -8.15 -25.69
C PRO A 75 9.35 -9.41 -24.83
N VAL A 76 8.12 -9.72 -24.39
CA VAL A 76 7.80 -10.86 -23.51
C VAL A 76 7.28 -12.02 -24.37
N LYS A 77 7.57 -13.26 -23.98
CA LYS A 77 7.12 -14.48 -24.66
C LYS A 77 5.98 -15.17 -23.93
N SER A 78 6.03 -15.20 -22.61
CA SER A 78 4.95 -15.70 -21.76
C SER A 78 4.75 -14.77 -20.56
N SER A 79 3.50 -14.66 -20.11
CA SER A 79 3.10 -13.77 -19.02
C SER A 79 2.12 -14.46 -18.09
N LEU A 80 2.36 -14.35 -16.79
CA LEU A 80 1.39 -14.69 -15.76
C LEU A 80 1.11 -13.42 -14.96
N VAL A 81 -0.15 -12.97 -14.99
CA VAL A 81 -0.60 -11.75 -14.33
C VAL A 81 -1.68 -12.11 -13.32
N VAL A 82 -1.41 -11.81 -12.05
CA VAL A 82 -2.32 -12.05 -10.94
C VAL A 82 -2.71 -10.72 -10.30
N PRO A 83 -4.01 -10.41 -10.19
CA PRO A 83 -4.46 -9.17 -9.57
C PRO A 83 -4.30 -9.19 -8.05
N ILE A 84 -3.83 -8.07 -7.49
CA ILE A 84 -3.77 -7.84 -6.05
C ILE A 84 -5.02 -7.02 -5.68
N ILE A 85 -6.04 -7.70 -5.19
CA ILE A 85 -7.32 -7.08 -4.81
C ILE A 85 -7.38 -6.89 -3.30
N ILE A 86 -7.57 -5.64 -2.87
CA ILE A 86 -7.89 -5.34 -1.48
C ILE A 86 -9.41 -5.49 -1.31
N TYR A 87 -9.81 -6.54 -0.60
CA TYR A 87 -11.20 -6.83 -0.28
C TYR A 87 -11.72 -5.87 0.81
N ASN A 88 -12.05 -4.66 0.36
CA ASN A 88 -12.77 -3.63 1.11
C ASN A 88 -14.20 -3.50 0.55
N SER A 89 -14.97 -2.49 0.98
CA SER A 89 -16.35 -2.28 0.52
C SER A 89 -16.52 -2.14 -1.00
N SER A 90 -15.44 -1.83 -1.73
CA SER A 90 -15.42 -1.64 -3.18
C SER A 90 -14.62 -2.71 -3.95
N ASN A 91 -13.98 -3.67 -3.26
CA ASN A 91 -13.03 -4.63 -3.86
C ASN A 91 -12.06 -3.95 -4.83
N GLU A 92 -11.14 -3.19 -4.27
CA GLU A 92 -10.22 -2.35 -5.04
C GLU A 92 -9.10 -3.17 -5.67
N LEU A 93 -8.91 -3.04 -6.99
CA LEU A 93 -7.71 -3.53 -7.67
C LEU A 93 -6.53 -2.60 -7.33
N TRP A 94 -5.74 -2.99 -6.34
CA TRP A 94 -4.61 -2.19 -5.87
C TRP A 94 -3.40 -2.26 -6.81
N GLY A 95 -3.18 -3.42 -7.42
CA GLY A 95 -2.04 -3.66 -8.28
C GLY A 95 -2.07 -5.01 -8.97
N LEU A 96 -0.97 -5.34 -9.64
CA LEU A 96 -0.76 -6.60 -10.34
C LEU A 96 0.57 -7.22 -9.90
N LEU A 97 0.56 -8.52 -9.61
CA LEU A 97 1.76 -9.35 -9.49
C LEU A 97 1.99 -10.02 -10.84
N ILE A 98 3.10 -9.68 -11.49
CA ILE A 98 3.37 -10.06 -12.88
C ILE A 98 4.66 -10.88 -12.96
N ALA A 99 4.58 -12.05 -13.56
CA ALA A 99 5.75 -12.87 -13.90
C ALA A 99 5.89 -12.98 -15.43
N HIS A 100 7.09 -12.67 -15.92
CA HIS A 100 7.42 -12.69 -17.35
C HIS A 100 8.56 -13.66 -17.67
N LYS A 101 8.51 -14.19 -18.90
CA LYS A 101 9.60 -14.91 -19.56
C LYS A 101 9.92 -14.22 -20.89
N TYR A 102 11.20 -14.01 -21.20
CA TYR A 102 11.63 -13.21 -22.36
C TYR A 102 12.27 -14.04 -23.48
N GLU A 103 12.84 -15.19 -23.16
CA GLU A 103 13.61 -15.98 -24.14
C GLU A 103 12.73 -16.89 -25.00
N GLN A 104 11.84 -17.66 -24.36
CA GLN A 104 10.98 -18.66 -25.02
C GLN A 104 9.60 -18.68 -24.37
N PRO A 105 8.54 -19.02 -25.12
CA PRO A 105 7.25 -19.36 -24.55
C PRO A 105 7.40 -20.47 -23.50
N ARG A 106 6.55 -20.44 -22.49
CA ARG A 106 6.61 -21.39 -21.36
C ARG A 106 5.19 -21.66 -20.90
N HIS A 107 4.88 -22.93 -20.70
CA HIS A 107 3.66 -23.34 -20.02
C HIS A 107 3.69 -22.96 -18.54
N TRP A 108 2.66 -22.25 -18.06
CA TRP A 108 2.48 -21.97 -16.64
C TRP A 108 1.83 -23.14 -15.95
N GLU A 109 2.58 -23.78 -15.06
CA GLU A 109 2.05 -24.90 -14.29
C GLU A 109 0.99 -24.42 -13.29
N VAL A 110 -0.02 -25.25 -13.03
CA VAL A 110 -1.11 -24.91 -12.10
C VAL A 110 -0.58 -24.50 -10.71
N TRP A 111 0.50 -25.13 -10.24
CA TRP A 111 1.10 -24.77 -8.95
C TRP A 111 1.79 -23.40 -8.98
N GLU A 112 2.32 -22.96 -10.13
CA GLU A 112 2.91 -21.61 -10.27
C GLU A 112 1.81 -20.55 -10.21
N ILE A 113 0.67 -20.83 -10.85
CA ILE A 113 -0.52 -19.98 -10.80
C ILE A 113 -1.02 -19.87 -9.35
N ASN A 114 -1.26 -21.01 -8.69
CA ASN A 114 -1.72 -21.04 -7.30
C ASN A 114 -0.74 -20.34 -6.35
N LEU A 115 0.58 -20.52 -6.54
CA LEU A 115 1.58 -19.85 -5.73
C LEU A 115 1.49 -18.33 -5.87
N LEU A 116 1.40 -17.81 -7.09
CA LEU A 116 1.31 -16.36 -7.30
C LEU A 116 -0.04 -15.81 -6.81
N GLU A 117 -1.12 -16.56 -6.95
CA GLU A 117 -2.44 -16.22 -6.38
C GLU A 117 -2.38 -16.12 -4.85
N GLU A 118 -1.79 -17.12 -4.18
CA GLU A 118 -1.60 -17.11 -2.73
C GLU A 118 -0.72 -15.94 -2.28
N LEU A 119 0.34 -15.62 -3.03
CA LEU A 119 1.20 -14.47 -2.74
C LEU A 119 0.46 -13.14 -2.92
N ALA A 120 -0.32 -12.99 -3.99
CA ALA A 120 -1.12 -11.79 -4.22
C ALA A 120 -2.14 -11.57 -3.08
N LEU A 121 -2.77 -12.66 -2.62
CA LEU A 121 -3.67 -12.61 -1.47
C LEU A 121 -2.95 -12.20 -0.18
N GLN A 122 -1.77 -12.77 0.09
CA GLN A 122 -0.98 -12.40 1.27
C GLN A 122 -0.55 -10.92 1.24
N ILE A 123 -0.15 -10.42 0.06
CA ILE A 123 0.19 -9.00 -0.12
C ILE A 123 -1.04 -8.13 0.16
N ALA A 124 -2.21 -8.48 -0.39
CA ALA A 124 -3.44 -7.72 -0.15
C ALA A 124 -3.81 -7.67 1.34
N ILE A 125 -3.70 -8.80 2.06
CA ILE A 125 -3.94 -8.86 3.51
C ILE A 125 -2.95 -7.97 4.26
N ALA A 126 -1.66 -8.04 3.92
CA ALA A 126 -0.63 -7.23 4.59
C ALA A 126 -0.83 -5.72 4.35
N LEU A 127 -1.24 -5.32 3.15
CA LEU A 127 -1.57 -3.93 2.83
C LEU A 127 -2.78 -3.43 3.65
N GLN A 128 -3.85 -4.25 3.72
CA GLN A 128 -5.02 -3.91 4.53
C GLN A 128 -4.67 -3.79 6.02
N GLN A 129 -3.82 -4.68 6.53
CA GLN A 129 -3.35 -4.62 7.93
C GLN A 129 -2.53 -3.36 8.21
N ALA A 130 -1.63 -2.99 7.30
CA ALA A 130 -0.84 -1.77 7.43
C ALA A 130 -1.73 -0.51 7.48
N GLU A 131 -2.74 -0.43 6.60
CA GLU A 131 -3.70 0.67 6.59
C GLU A 131 -4.53 0.75 7.88
N LEU A 132 -5.02 -0.40 8.38
CA LEU A 132 -5.77 -0.46 9.63
C LEU A 132 -4.89 -0.05 10.83
N TYR A 133 -3.64 -0.48 10.84
CA TYR A 133 -2.69 -0.12 11.90
C TYR A 133 -2.41 1.39 11.91
N GLU A 134 -2.20 2.00 10.74
CA GLU A 134 -2.02 3.44 10.61
C GLU A 134 -3.24 4.22 11.11
N LYS A 135 -4.45 3.82 10.70
CA LYS A 135 -5.71 4.41 11.18
C LYS A 135 -5.87 4.31 12.69
N LEU A 136 -5.52 3.16 13.28
CA LEU A 136 -5.54 2.96 14.72
C LEU A 136 -4.56 3.89 15.44
N GLN A 137 -3.36 4.07 14.88
CA GLN A 137 -2.36 4.96 15.46
C GLN A 137 -2.82 6.42 15.44
N ILE A 138 -3.41 6.88 14.33
CA ILE A 138 -3.96 8.24 14.21
C ILE A 138 -5.11 8.44 15.21
N ALA A 139 -6.07 7.51 15.27
CA ALA A 139 -7.20 7.60 16.20
C ALA A 139 -6.75 7.60 17.67
N ASN A 140 -5.74 6.81 18.02
CA ASN A 140 -5.15 6.84 19.37
C ASN A 140 -4.49 8.19 19.67
N GLN A 141 -3.77 8.78 18.73
CA GLN A 141 -3.17 10.11 18.91
C GLN A 141 -4.24 11.19 19.10
N GLU A 142 -5.33 11.15 18.34
CA GLU A 142 -6.46 12.08 18.50
C GLU A 142 -7.16 11.90 19.84
N LEU A 143 -7.40 10.66 20.28
CA LEU A 143 -7.96 10.38 21.61
C LEU A 143 -7.05 10.84 22.73
N GLU A 144 -5.74 10.67 22.62
CA GLU A 144 -4.78 11.18 23.58
C GLU A 144 -4.81 12.71 23.65
N GLN A 145 -4.95 13.41 22.51
CA GLN A 145 -5.13 14.86 22.49
C GLN A 145 -6.43 15.28 23.18
N PHE A 146 -7.57 14.65 22.87
CA PHE A 146 -8.83 14.94 23.55
C PHE A 146 -8.85 14.56 25.03
N ALA A 147 -8.08 13.54 25.44
CA ALA A 147 -7.92 13.19 26.84
C ALA A 147 -7.03 14.16 27.62
N ILE A 148 -6.29 15.02 26.92
CA ILE A 148 -5.45 16.07 27.48
C ILE A 148 -6.18 17.42 27.51
N GLU A 149 -7.08 17.69 26.57
CA GLU A 149 -7.83 18.96 26.50
C GLU A 149 -9.16 18.91 27.27
N ASP A 150 -9.54 20.03 27.88
CA ASP A 150 -10.87 20.26 28.42
C ASP A 150 -11.81 20.70 27.29
N GLY A 151 -12.92 19.97 27.10
CA GLY A 151 -13.81 20.15 25.94
C GLY A 151 -14.50 21.52 25.86
N LEU A 152 -14.54 22.29 26.96
CA LEU A 152 -15.19 23.60 27.01
C LEU A 152 -14.21 24.75 26.75
N THR A 153 -12.94 24.59 27.12
CA THR A 153 -11.93 25.65 27.10
C THR A 153 -10.79 25.44 26.11
N LYS A 154 -10.63 24.22 25.56
CA LYS A 154 -9.47 23.80 24.75
C LYS A 154 -8.12 23.92 25.47
N LEU A 155 -8.14 24.14 26.78
CA LEU A 155 -6.95 24.16 27.62
C LEU A 155 -6.64 22.75 28.12
N ALA A 156 -5.39 22.50 28.52
CA ALA A 156 -5.03 21.25 29.17
C ALA A 156 -5.90 21.02 30.41
N ASN A 157 -6.57 19.87 30.47
CA ASN A 157 -7.46 19.53 31.57
C ASN A 157 -6.68 19.22 32.85
N ARG A 158 -7.40 19.17 33.97
CA ARG A 158 -6.82 18.96 35.30
C ARG A 158 -5.97 17.69 35.41
N ARG A 159 -6.36 16.59 34.72
CA ARG A 159 -5.57 15.34 34.73
C ARG A 159 -4.22 15.53 34.05
N HIS A 160 -4.19 16.28 32.95
CA HIS A 160 -2.92 16.60 32.29
C HIS A 160 -2.03 17.46 33.19
N PHE A 161 -2.60 18.47 33.85
CA PHE A 161 -1.89 19.31 34.82
C PHE A 161 -1.27 18.46 35.96
N ASP A 162 -2.07 17.62 36.62
CA ASP A 162 -1.60 16.78 37.73
C ASP A 162 -0.43 15.88 37.29
N ARG A 163 -0.54 15.26 36.10
CA ARG A 163 0.51 14.41 35.53
C ARG A 163 1.81 15.17 35.26
N VAL A 164 1.74 16.35 34.65
CA VAL A 164 2.92 17.17 34.34
C VAL A 164 3.56 17.68 35.62
N LEU A 165 2.75 18.09 36.60
CA LEU A 165 3.23 18.55 37.90
C LEU A 165 4.04 17.44 38.61
N ASP A 166 3.54 16.20 38.61
CA ASP A 166 4.25 15.06 39.19
C ASP A 166 5.56 14.74 38.48
N GLN A 167 5.59 14.83 37.14
CA GLN A 167 6.79 14.61 36.34
C GLN A 167 7.87 15.66 36.65
N GLU A 168 7.48 16.94 36.65
CA GLU A 168 8.37 18.06 36.91
C GLU A 168 8.86 18.09 38.36
N TRP A 169 8.00 17.76 39.32
CA TRP A 169 8.38 17.59 40.72
C TRP A 169 9.48 16.54 40.88
N ASN A 170 9.31 15.37 40.25
CA ASN A 170 10.30 14.30 40.29
C ASN A 170 11.60 14.66 39.54
N ARG A 171 11.52 15.44 38.46
CA ARG A 171 12.70 15.95 37.74
C ARG A 171 13.49 16.94 38.59
N CYS A 172 12.84 17.98 39.09
CA CYS A 172 13.44 18.99 39.96
C CYS A 172 14.07 18.38 41.21
N ARG A 173 13.41 17.39 41.84
CA ARG A 173 13.95 16.65 42.99
C ARG A 173 15.23 15.88 42.64
N ARG A 174 15.31 15.28 41.45
CA ARG A 174 16.52 14.56 40.99
C ARG A 174 17.67 15.51 40.66
N GLU A 175 17.35 16.67 40.09
CA GLU A 175 18.35 17.66 39.65
C GLU A 175 18.72 18.67 40.74
N GLY A 176 18.09 18.63 41.92
CA GLY A 176 18.29 19.59 43.00
C GLY A 176 17.82 21.01 42.66
N LYS A 177 16.90 21.15 41.70
CA LYS A 177 16.33 22.44 41.27
C LYS A 177 15.04 22.75 42.01
N SER A 178 14.75 24.04 42.19
CA SER A 178 13.46 24.51 42.71
C SER A 178 12.39 24.48 41.63
N LEU A 179 11.16 24.09 41.99
CA LEU A 179 9.96 24.20 41.14
C LEU A 179 9.04 25.28 41.72
N SER A 180 8.52 26.15 40.86
CA SER A 180 7.53 27.18 41.22
C SER A 180 6.25 26.96 40.42
N LEU A 181 5.10 27.06 41.08
CA LEU A 181 3.77 26.89 40.48
C LEU A 181 2.95 28.18 40.67
N PHE A 182 2.33 28.66 39.61
CA PHE A 182 1.34 29.74 39.64
C PHE A 182 -0.04 29.17 39.34
N LEU A 183 -1.00 29.41 40.24
CA LEU A 183 -2.40 29.06 40.07
C LEU A 183 -3.21 30.37 40.01
N LEU A 184 -4.02 30.51 38.98
CA LEU A 184 -4.93 31.63 38.76
C LEU A 184 -6.35 31.05 38.67
N ASP A 185 -7.23 31.49 39.55
CA ASP A 185 -8.64 31.13 39.47
C ASP A 185 -9.34 32.07 38.49
N ILE A 186 -10.13 31.51 37.56
CA ILE A 186 -10.85 32.28 36.55
C ILE A 186 -12.34 32.21 36.87
N ASP A 187 -12.77 32.96 37.87
CA ASP A 187 -14.19 33.13 38.18
C ASP A 187 -14.82 34.09 37.17
N TYR A 188 -15.76 33.63 36.32
CA TYR A 188 -16.86 34.42 35.67
C TYR A 188 -17.67 33.63 34.62
N PHE A 189 -17.74 32.30 34.66
CA PHE A 189 -18.67 31.54 33.81
C PHE A 189 -20.09 31.58 34.42
N LYS A 190 -20.93 32.52 33.95
CA LYS A 190 -22.38 32.55 34.20
C LYS A 190 -23.15 31.75 33.16
#